data_AF-A0A959W4X6-F1
#
_entry.id   AF-A0A959W4X6-F1
#
_cell.length_a   1.000
_cell.length_b   1.000
_cell.length_c   1.000
_cell.angle_alpha   90.00
_cell.angle_beta   90.00
_cell.angle_gamma   90.00
#
_symmetry.space_group_name_H-M   'P 1'
#
loop_
_entity.id
_entity.type
_entity.pdbx_description
1 polymer ?
#
loop_
_entity_poly.entity_id
_entity_poly.type
_entity_poly.pdbx_seq_one_letter_code
_entity_poly.pdbx_strand_id
1 'polypeptide(L)' 'MSSQLGAAVSDLMSQARSDLAELVAFRSVADPAVQPPEECRKAAEWVAGKFRELGFDDVTASETMDGSLAVHGSAPGPE' A
#
# COMPACT_ATOMS: atom_id res chain seq x y z
N MET A 1 -17.70 3.45 22.22
CA MET A 1 -16.48 3.77 21.45
C MET A 1 -15.85 2.52 20.84
N SER A 2 -15.40 1.52 21.61
CA SER A 2 -14.82 0.28 21.05
C SER A 2 -15.76 -0.47 20.09
N SER A 3 -17.07 -0.49 20.37
CA SER A 3 -18.08 -1.12 19.50
C SER A 3 -18.28 -0.45 18.14
N GLN A 4 -18.14 0.89 18.06
CA GLN A 4 -18.27 1.64 16.81
C GLN A 4 -17.06 1.43 15.90
N LEU A 5 -15.86 1.39 16.49
CA LEU A 5 -14.64 1.05 15.77
C LEU A 5 -14.70 -0.37 15.19
N GLY A 6 -15.14 -1.35 16.00
CA GLY A 6 -15.28 -2.73 15.54
C GLY A 6 -16.25 -2.89 14.35
N ALA A 7 -17.36 -2.14 14.36
CA ALA A 7 -18.31 -2.11 13.24
C ALA A 7 -17.66 -1.51 11.98
N ALA A 8 -17.03 -0.33 12.10
CA ALA A 8 -16.34 0.31 10.97
C ALA A 8 -15.25 -0.57 10.35
N VAL A 9 -14.47 -1.26 11.18
CA VAL A 9 -13.46 -2.23 10.70
C VAL A 9 -14.13 -3.39 9.96
N SER A 10 -15.22 -3.93 10.50
CA SER A 10 -15.96 -5.04 9.89
C SER A 10 -16.54 -4.66 8.53
N ASP A 11 -17.09 -3.45 8.41
CA ASP A 11 -17.65 -2.92 7.16
C ASP A 11 -16.58 -2.76 6.07
N LEU A 12 -15.33 -2.47 6.46
CA LEU A 12 -14.20 -2.32 5.54
C LEU A 12 -13.51 -3.65 5.18
N MET A 13 -13.87 -4.79 5.80
CA MET A 13 -13.18 -6.07 5.55
C MET A 13 -13.32 -6.57 4.11
N SER A 14 -14.45 -6.31 3.44
CA SER A 14 -14.63 -6.69 2.02
C SER A 14 -13.67 -5.91 1.10
N GLN A 15 -13.53 -4.60 1.34
CA GLN A 15 -12.57 -3.74 0.65
C GLN A 15 -11.13 -4.21 0.90
N ALA A 16 -10.77 -4.45 2.17
CA ALA A 16 -9.44 -4.91 2.55
C ALA A 16 -9.05 -6.22 1.86
N ARG A 17 -9.99 -7.16 1.70
CA ARG A 17 -9.74 -8.41 0.96
C ARG A 17 -9.53 -8.18 -0.54
N SER A 18 -10.30 -7.26 -1.14
CA SER A 18 -10.14 -6.90 -2.56
C SER A 18 -8.77 -6.26 -2.81
N ASP A 19 -8.42 -5.27 -2.00
CA ASP A 19 -7.15 -4.55 -2.10
C ASP A 19 -5.97 -5.52 -1.85
N LEU A 20 -6.08 -6.41 -0.87
CA LEU A 20 -5.06 -7.43 -0.63
C LEU A 20 -4.93 -8.39 -1.80
N ALA A 21 -6.04 -8.82 -2.43
CA ALA A 21 -6.01 -9.71 -3.59
C ALA A 21 -5.30 -9.06 -4.79
N GLU A 22 -5.53 -7.77 -5.03
CA GLU A 22 -4.81 -7.00 -6.04
C GLU A 22 -3.32 -6.88 -5.69
N LEU A 23 -3.00 -6.52 -4.44
CA LEU A 23 -1.62 -6.35 -3.99
C LEU A 23 -0.79 -7.64 -4.14
N VAL A 24 -1.34 -8.79 -3.74
CA VAL A 24 -0.62 -10.07 -3.84
C VAL A 24 -0.59 -10.65 -5.25
N ALA A 25 -1.34 -10.06 -6.21
CA ALA A 25 -1.26 -10.44 -7.62
C ALA A 25 0.00 -9.88 -8.30
N PHE A 26 0.58 -8.79 -7.77
CA PHE A 26 1.92 -8.36 -8.17
C PHE A 26 2.93 -9.39 -7.69
N ARG A 27 3.79 -9.87 -8.59
CA ARG A 27 4.81 -10.87 -8.22
C ARG A 27 6.02 -10.21 -7.56
N SER A 28 5.82 -9.29 -6.62
CA SER A 28 6.83 -8.40 -6.03
C SER A 28 7.77 -9.10 -5.04
N VAL A 29 8.37 -10.22 -5.43
CA VAL A 29 9.43 -10.90 -4.67
C VAL A 29 10.72 -10.10 -4.84
N ALA A 30 11.32 -9.66 -3.75
CA ALA A 30 12.57 -8.88 -3.73
C ALA A 30 13.81 -9.77 -3.97
N ASP A 31 13.80 -10.52 -5.08
CA ASP A 31 14.91 -11.32 -5.57
C ASP A 31 14.95 -11.24 -7.11
N PRO A 32 15.92 -10.48 -7.68
CA PRO A 32 16.07 -10.35 -9.12
C PRO A 32 16.30 -11.67 -9.86
N ALA A 33 16.78 -12.72 -9.17
CA ALA A 33 16.94 -14.04 -9.76
C ALA A 33 15.60 -14.79 -9.92
N VAL A 34 14.57 -14.40 -9.15
CA VAL A 34 13.24 -15.03 -9.15
C VAL A 34 12.22 -14.19 -9.92
N GLN A 35 12.27 -12.85 -9.81
CA GLN A 35 11.36 -11.95 -10.54
C GLN A 35 12.07 -10.68 -11.05
N PRO A 36 11.69 -10.18 -12.25
CA PRO A 36 11.97 -8.81 -12.66
C PRO A 36 11.63 -7.72 -11.60
N PRO A 37 12.56 -6.80 -11.29
CA PRO A 37 12.33 -5.69 -10.37
C PRO A 37 11.13 -4.78 -10.71
N GLU A 38 10.71 -4.77 -11.98
CA GLU A 38 9.56 -4.02 -12.45
C GLU A 38 8.26 -4.41 -11.74
N GLU A 39 8.11 -5.65 -11.28
CA GLU A 39 6.94 -6.09 -10.51
C GLU A 39 6.91 -5.44 -9.12
N CYS A 40 8.06 -5.25 -8.48
CA CYS A 40 8.17 -4.50 -7.23
C CYS A 40 7.81 -3.02 -7.45
N ARG A 41 8.25 -2.42 -8.57
CA ARG A 41 7.89 -1.04 -8.92
C ARG A 41 6.38 -0.88 -9.13
N LYS A 42 5.74 -1.80 -9.86
CA LYS A 42 4.27 -1.79 -10.04
C LYS A 42 3.53 -1.89 -8.71
N ALA A 43 3.98 -2.77 -7.82
CA ALA A 43 3.38 -2.89 -6.49
C ALA A 43 3.51 -1.57 -5.69
N ALA A 44 4.70 -0.95 -5.68
CA ALA A 44 4.93 0.33 -5.01
C ALA A 44 4.06 1.46 -5.58
N GLU A 45 3.94 1.55 -6.90
CA GLU A 45 3.08 2.53 -7.60
C GLU A 45 1.59 2.31 -7.28
N TRP A 46 1.14 1.06 -7.24
CA TRP A 46 -0.23 0.72 -6.87
C TRP A 46 -0.54 1.10 -5.42
N VAL A 47 0.37 0.79 -4.46
CA VAL A 47 0.20 1.18 -3.05
C VAL A 47 0.12 2.70 -2.92
N ALA A 48 1.03 3.43 -3.58
CA ALA A 48 0.99 4.89 -3.59
C ALA A 48 -0.31 5.43 -4.19
N GLY A 49 -0.82 4.81 -5.27
CA GLY A 49 -2.11 5.14 -5.88
C GLY A 49 -3.28 4.98 -4.90
N LYS A 50 -3.39 3.82 -4.24
CA LYS A 50 -4.46 3.55 -3.27
C LYS A 50 -4.48 4.54 -2.10
N PHE A 51 -3.32 4.95 -1.59
CA PHE A 51 -3.28 5.96 -0.54
C PHE A 51 -3.68 7.36 -1.05
N ARG A 52 -3.31 7.73 -2.29
CA ARG A 52 -3.77 9.01 -2.88
C ARG A 52 -5.29 9.05 -3.05
N GLU A 53 -5.92 7.93 -3.41
CA GLU A 53 -7.39 7.82 -3.48
C GLU A 53 -8.06 8.08 -2.12
N LEU A 54 -7.34 7.85 -1.01
CA LEU A 54 -7.80 8.10 0.36
C LEU A 54 -7.47 9.51 0.88
N GLY A 55 -6.89 10.38 0.04
CA GLY A 55 -6.55 11.77 0.39
C GLY A 55 -5.18 11.96 1.02
N PHE A 56 -4.28 10.98 0.90
CA PHE A 56 -2.87 11.17 1.27
C PHE A 56 -2.10 11.80 0.09
N ASP A 57 -2.13 13.13 0.02
CA ASP A 57 -1.63 13.89 -1.13
C ASP A 57 -0.09 13.84 -1.29
N ASP A 58 0.64 13.61 -0.21
CA ASP A 58 2.12 13.63 -0.18
C ASP A 58 2.76 12.25 -0.42
N VAL A 59 1.95 11.22 -0.71
CA VAL A 59 2.46 9.85 -0.83
C VAL A 59 3.35 9.71 -2.06
N THR A 60 4.56 9.23 -1.82
CA THR A 60 5.61 9.02 -2.83
C THR A 60 6.37 7.73 -2.57
N ALA A 61 7.17 7.31 -3.55
CA ALA A 61 8.09 6.19 -3.44
C ALA A 61 9.53 6.68 -3.64
N SER A 62 10.44 6.30 -2.74
CA SER A 62 11.86 6.64 -2.81
C SER A 62 12.75 5.39 -2.83
N GLU A 63 13.86 5.46 -3.56
CA GLU A 63 14.85 4.39 -3.62
C GLU A 63 15.63 4.31 -2.30
N THR A 64 15.76 3.09 -1.77
CA THR A 64 16.52 2.78 -0.56
C THR A 64 17.94 2.33 -0.90
N MET A 65 18.81 2.18 0.11
CA MET A 65 20.22 1.80 -0.12
C MET A 65 20.41 0.42 -0.75
N ASP A 66 19.42 -0.46 -0.67
CA ASP A 66 19.42 -1.79 -1.31
C ASP A 66 18.73 -1.80 -2.69
N GLY A 67 18.36 -0.62 -3.22
CA GLY A 67 17.70 -0.46 -4.52
C GLY A 67 16.21 -0.80 -4.54
N SER A 68 15.61 -1.12 -3.38
CA SER A 68 14.16 -1.28 -3.27
C SER A 68 13.44 0.08 -3.21
N LEU A 69 12.11 0.07 -3.33
CA LEU A 69 11.29 1.28 -3.23
C LEU A 69 10.52 1.27 -1.91
N ALA A 70 10.69 2.33 -1.12
CA ALA A 70 9.91 2.58 0.07
C ALA A 70 8.78 3.56 -0.25
N VAL A 71 7.53 3.15 -0.05
CA VAL A 71 6.36 4.03 -0.15
C VAL A 71 6.13 4.72 1.20
N HIS A 72 6.04 6.05 1.20
CA HIS A 72 5.85 6.85 2.41
C HIS A 72 5.00 8.10 2.13
N GLY A 73 4.32 8.59 3.17
CA GLY A 73 3.50 9.80 3.18
C GLY A 73 3.02 10.11 4.60
N SER A 74 2.23 11.16 4.76
CA SER A 74 1.75 11.65 6.04
C SER A 74 0.32 12.17 5.96
N ALA A 75 -0.39 12.15 7.10
CA ALA A 75 -1.69 12.77 7.24
C ALA A 75 -1.74 13.51 8.59
N PRO A 76 -2.37 14.70 8.64
CA PRO A 76 -2.56 15.40 9.90
C PRO A 76 -3.46 14.59 10.84
N GLY A 77 -3.15 14.65 12.13
CA GLY A 77 -4.00 14.08 13.17
C GLY A 77 -5.31 14.88 13.32
N PRO A 78 -6.32 14.30 13.99
CA PRO A 78 -7.52 15.05 14.39
C PRO A 78 -7.15 16.19 15.36
N GLU A 79 -7.96 17.26 15.35
CA GLU A 79 -7.89 18.32 16.37
C GLU A 79 -8.29 17.83 17.77
#